data_AF-A0A9E2JYA3-F1
#
_entry.id   AF-A0A9E2JYA3-F1
#
_cell.length_a   1.000
_cell.length_b   1.000
_cell.length_c   1.000
_cell.angle_alpha   90.00
_cell.angle_beta   90.00
_cell.angle_gamma   90.00
#
_symmetry.space_group_name_H-M   'P 1'
#
loop_
_entity.id
_entity.type
_entity.pdbx_description
1 polymer ?
#
loop_
_entity_poly.entity_id
_entity_poly.type
_entity_poly.pdbx_seq_one_letter_code
_entity_poly.pdbx_strand_id
1 'polypeptide(L)'
;MRTDFERHLLLLLTQRPQIHLPSVHQLLGLCRQQAHQETNAAWITFWNLSARYFNALRRDEPAQWSDAEAATAAQVLNGVLLHQSFANLGPEAVNDLDTINQMLFLDQADALTRGLAQSVGEHLSEGAAWPEGAADSARLLAQLAQDVSLAAVQQLADALATQLDRVGANPAASEAQASLQGVEELSRLLHQFAGGTIGTPEPAVLSALRGAA
;
A
#
# COMPACT_ATOMS: atom_id res chain seq x y z
N MET A 1 -0.48 1.88 25.64
CA MET A 1 -0.59 1.35 24.26
C MET A 1 -1.99 1.56 23.71
N ARG A 2 -3.01 0.73 24.03
CA ARG A 2 -4.39 0.90 23.50
C ARG A 2 -4.89 2.32 23.61
N THR A 3 -4.91 2.85 24.83
CA THR A 3 -5.49 4.17 25.12
C THR A 3 -4.74 5.29 24.38
N ASP A 4 -3.44 5.12 24.15
CA ASP A 4 -2.63 6.08 23.39
C ASP A 4 -2.91 5.96 21.89
N PHE A 5 -3.01 4.73 21.38
CA PHE A 5 -3.34 4.45 19.98
C PHE A 5 -4.73 4.96 19.62
N GLU A 6 -5.76 4.59 20.40
CA GLU A 6 -7.14 5.05 20.21
C GLU A 6 -7.23 6.57 20.29
N ARG A 7 -6.53 7.21 21.24
CA ARG A 7 -6.50 8.67 21.36
C ARG A 7 -5.94 9.31 20.09
N HIS A 8 -4.80 8.85 19.60
CA HIS A 8 -4.19 9.41 18.40
C HIS A 8 -5.01 9.13 17.14
N LEU A 9 -5.65 7.97 17.05
CA LEU A 9 -6.50 7.63 15.91
C LEU A 9 -7.81 8.43 15.91
N LEU A 10 -8.42 8.64 17.07
CA LEU A 10 -9.58 9.53 17.21
C LEU A 10 -9.23 10.97 16.86
N LEU A 11 -8.07 11.46 17.31
CA LEU A 11 -7.57 12.79 16.91
C LEU A 11 -7.40 12.88 15.39
N LEU A 12 -6.89 11.82 14.76
CA LEU A 12 -6.75 11.76 13.31
C LEU A 12 -8.10 11.81 12.58
N LEU A 13 -9.09 11.02 13.05
CA LEU A 13 -10.42 10.94 12.44
C LEU A 13 -11.29 12.19 12.66
N THR A 14 -11.03 12.96 13.72
CA THR A 14 -11.82 14.14 14.12
C THR A 14 -11.32 15.46 13.54
N GLN A 15 -10.05 15.55 13.11
CA GLN A 15 -9.44 16.80 12.62
C GLN A 15 -9.69 17.09 11.13
N ARG A 16 -10.78 16.56 10.56
CA ARG A 16 -11.12 16.77 9.14
C ARG A 16 -11.29 18.27 8.84
N PRO A 17 -10.75 18.79 7.73
CA PRO A 17 -10.18 18.07 6.59
C PRO A 17 -8.66 17.83 6.65
N GLN A 18 -7.98 18.26 7.72
CA GLN A 18 -6.52 18.23 7.80
C GLN A 18 -5.99 16.96 8.47
N ILE A 19 -4.94 16.38 7.90
CA ILE A 19 -4.23 15.28 8.54
C ILE A 19 -3.48 15.81 9.77
N HIS A 20 -3.81 15.32 10.96
CA HIS A 20 -3.12 15.69 12.19
C HIS A 20 -1.75 14.97 12.29
N LEU A 21 -0.74 15.54 11.62
CA LEU A 21 0.62 14.99 11.51
C LEU A 21 1.25 14.54 12.84
N PRO A 22 1.11 15.24 13.98
CA PRO A 22 1.66 14.75 15.24
C PRO A 22 1.08 13.38 15.65
N SER A 23 -0.22 13.15 15.42
CA SER A 23 -0.83 11.84 15.70
C SER A 23 -0.39 10.77 14.72
N VAL A 24 -0.20 11.10 13.44
CA VAL A 24 0.38 10.18 12.45
C VAL A 24 1.77 9.70 12.89
N HIS A 25 2.64 10.60 13.37
CA HIS A 25 3.97 10.23 13.85
C HIS A 25 3.92 9.31 15.07
N GLN A 26 3.01 9.57 16.02
CA GLN A 26 2.84 8.72 17.20
C GLN A 26 2.30 7.34 16.82
N LEU A 27 1.28 7.28 15.96
CA LEU A 27 0.69 6.02 15.47
C LEU A 27 1.74 5.17 14.73
N LEU A 28 2.53 5.79 13.85
CA LEU A 28 3.65 5.12 13.17
C LEU A 28 4.67 4.54 14.15
N GLY A 29 5.05 5.31 15.18
CA GLY A 29 5.96 4.86 16.22
C GLY A 29 5.41 3.64 16.99
N LEU A 30 4.13 3.68 17.35
CA LEU A 30 3.45 2.59 18.04
C LEU A 30 3.37 1.33 17.17
N CYS A 31 2.98 1.44 15.89
CA CYS A 31 2.94 0.29 14.98
C CYS A 31 4.32 -0.37 14.84
N ARG A 32 5.38 0.44 14.64
CA ARG A 32 6.75 -0.09 14.54
C ARG A 32 7.17 -0.79 15.83
N GLN A 33 6.90 -0.18 16.99
CA GLN A 33 7.24 -0.79 18.28
C GLN A 33 6.55 -2.16 18.43
N GLN A 34 5.28 -2.26 18.08
CA GLN A 34 4.55 -3.54 18.15
C GLN A 34 5.10 -4.58 17.19
N ALA A 35 5.38 -4.21 15.93
CA ALA A 35 5.97 -5.14 14.96
C ALA A 35 7.29 -5.76 15.46
N HIS A 36 8.09 -5.03 16.26
CA HIS A 36 9.34 -5.54 16.82
C HIS A 36 9.15 -6.43 18.06
N GLN A 37 8.05 -6.25 18.80
CA GLN A 37 7.74 -7.01 20.02
C GLN A 37 6.92 -8.27 19.73
N GLU A 38 6.24 -8.31 18.59
CA GLU A 38 5.35 -9.37 18.19
C GLU A 38 6.12 -10.62 17.70
N THR A 39 5.53 -11.79 17.93
CA THR A 39 6.09 -13.09 17.51
C THR A 39 5.21 -13.81 16.51
N ASN A 40 3.92 -13.50 16.51
CA ASN A 40 2.98 -14.07 15.55
C ASN A 40 3.12 -13.38 14.19
N ALA A 41 3.37 -14.16 13.14
CA ALA A 41 3.58 -13.65 11.78
C ALA A 41 2.42 -12.81 11.25
N ALA A 42 1.16 -13.23 11.47
CA ALA A 42 -0.01 -12.50 10.99
C ALA A 42 -0.16 -11.13 11.68
N TRP A 43 0.21 -11.05 12.97
CA TRP A 43 0.24 -9.79 13.70
C TRP A 43 1.41 -8.90 13.28
N ILE A 44 2.58 -9.47 12.97
CA ILE A 44 3.69 -8.73 12.38
C ILE A 44 3.27 -8.10 11.04
N THR A 45 2.59 -8.86 10.17
CA THR A 45 2.01 -8.35 8.92
C THR A 45 1.05 -7.19 9.18
N PHE A 46 0.10 -7.33 10.12
CA PHE A 46 -0.83 -6.27 10.49
C PHE A 46 -0.12 -4.97 10.90
N TRP A 47 0.88 -5.07 11.77
CA TRP A 47 1.62 -3.91 12.25
C TRP A 47 2.46 -3.24 11.15
N ASN A 48 3.03 -4.03 10.23
CA ASN A 48 3.77 -3.53 9.08
C ASN A 48 2.85 -2.79 8.10
N LEU A 49 1.70 -3.38 7.74
CA LEU A 49 0.69 -2.75 6.88
C LEU A 49 0.20 -1.42 7.48
N SER A 50 -0.10 -1.41 8.79
CA SER A 50 -0.52 -0.21 9.51
C SER A 50 0.58 0.86 9.54
N ALA A 51 1.84 0.46 9.78
CA ALA A 51 2.97 1.38 9.77
C ALA A 51 3.20 2.00 8.38
N ARG A 52 3.02 1.23 7.31
CA ARG A 52 3.13 1.74 5.93
C ARG A 52 2.06 2.77 5.62
N TYR A 53 0.81 2.47 6.00
CA TYR A 53 -0.31 3.40 5.86
C TYR A 53 -0.02 4.74 6.55
N PHE A 54 0.33 4.74 7.84
CA PHE A 54 0.66 5.99 8.55
C PHE A 54 1.90 6.68 7.99
N ASN A 55 2.87 5.94 7.45
CA ASN A 55 4.03 6.57 6.81
C ASN A 55 3.66 7.24 5.47
N ALA A 56 2.70 6.70 4.72
CA ALA A 56 2.21 7.31 3.49
C ALA A 56 1.48 8.64 3.77
N LEU A 57 0.66 8.71 4.83
CA LEU A 57 -0.02 9.94 5.26
C LEU A 57 0.92 11.10 5.62
N ARG A 58 2.22 10.85 5.79
CA ARG A 58 3.24 11.90 6.06
C ARG A 58 3.69 12.61 4.78
N ARG A 59 3.48 12.01 3.60
CA ARG A 59 4.10 12.45 2.35
C ARG A 59 3.25 13.48 1.60
N ASP A 60 1.95 13.50 1.82
CA ASP A 60 1.04 14.36 1.07
C ASP A 60 0.75 15.68 1.80
N GLU A 61 1.45 16.74 1.41
CA GLU A 61 1.06 18.12 1.72
C GLU A 61 0.25 18.72 0.54
N PRO A 62 -0.96 19.27 0.75
CA PRO A 62 -1.93 19.00 1.81
C PRO A 62 -2.92 17.93 1.31
N ALA A 63 -2.70 16.65 1.62
CA ALA A 63 -3.74 15.65 1.41
C ALA A 63 -4.97 16.04 2.24
N GLN A 64 -6.07 16.30 1.55
CA GLN A 64 -7.37 16.38 2.20
C GLN A 64 -7.71 14.98 2.69
N TRP A 65 -8.08 14.87 3.96
CA TRP A 65 -8.55 13.61 4.53
C TRP A 65 -9.77 13.10 3.75
N SER A 66 -9.58 12.03 2.98
CA SER A 66 -10.57 11.37 2.13
C SER A 66 -11.34 10.29 2.89
N ASP A 67 -12.45 9.85 2.28
CA ASP A 67 -13.22 8.72 2.81
C ASP A 67 -12.43 7.40 2.73
N ALA A 68 -11.50 7.26 1.78
CA ALA A 68 -10.63 6.10 1.68
C ALA A 68 -9.65 6.05 2.87
N GLU A 69 -9.02 7.16 3.22
CA GLU A 69 -8.18 7.22 4.42
C GLU A 69 -9.01 6.96 5.70
N ALA A 70 -10.24 7.48 5.77
CA ALA A 70 -11.13 7.19 6.89
C ALA A 70 -11.42 5.68 7.04
N ALA A 71 -11.69 5.01 5.92
CA ALA A 71 -11.97 3.57 5.90
C ALA A 71 -10.76 2.73 6.31
N THR A 72 -9.57 3.02 5.77
CA THR A 72 -8.33 2.31 6.15
C THR A 72 -7.97 2.55 7.62
N ALA A 73 -8.10 3.78 8.12
CA ALA A 73 -7.90 4.07 9.54
C ALA A 73 -8.88 3.31 10.45
N ALA A 74 -10.14 3.13 10.02
CA ALA A 74 -11.11 2.31 10.74
C ALA A 74 -10.75 0.81 10.74
N GLN A 75 -10.20 0.28 9.64
CA GLN A 75 -9.69 -1.10 9.61
C GLN A 75 -8.50 -1.30 10.57
N VAL A 76 -7.58 -0.33 10.63
CA VAL A 76 -6.49 -0.36 11.62
C VAL A 76 -7.05 -0.37 13.05
N LEU A 77 -8.09 0.41 13.35
CA LEU A 77 -8.76 0.36 14.65
C LEU A 77 -9.30 -1.03 14.96
N ASN A 78 -10.01 -1.64 13.99
CA ASN A 78 -10.57 -2.97 14.16
C ASN A 78 -9.51 -4.02 14.47
N GLY A 79 -8.35 -3.98 13.80
CA GLY A 79 -7.24 -4.88 14.10
C GLY A 79 -6.63 -4.66 15.49
N VAL A 80 -6.51 -3.40 15.93
CA VAL A 80 -6.04 -3.07 17.30
C VAL A 80 -7.01 -3.57 18.38
N LEU A 81 -8.31 -3.51 18.12
CA LEU A 81 -9.34 -4.06 19.01
C LEU A 81 -9.27 -5.59 19.02
N LEU A 82 -9.09 -6.22 17.86
CA LEU A 82 -8.94 -7.66 17.72
C LEU A 82 -7.71 -8.19 18.49
N HIS A 83 -6.55 -7.51 18.43
CA HIS A 83 -5.30 -7.90 19.11
C HIS A 83 -5.48 -8.11 20.61
N GLN A 84 -6.32 -7.29 21.23
CA GLN A 84 -6.59 -7.37 22.66
C GLN A 84 -7.51 -8.53 23.00
N SER A 85 -8.54 -8.76 22.17
CA SER A 85 -9.42 -9.91 22.33
C SER A 85 -8.73 -11.22 21.98
N PHE A 86 -7.66 -11.19 21.16
CA PHE A 86 -6.92 -12.36 20.71
C PHE A 86 -6.35 -13.20 21.87
N ALA A 87 -5.96 -12.57 22.99
CA ALA A 87 -5.53 -13.29 24.19
C ALA A 87 -6.64 -14.17 24.81
N ASN A 88 -7.91 -13.87 24.50
CA ASN A 88 -9.10 -14.53 25.01
C ASN A 88 -9.89 -15.30 23.92
N LEU A 89 -9.51 -15.15 22.64
CA LEU A 89 -10.22 -15.72 21.51
C LEU A 89 -9.46 -16.95 20.97
N GLY A 90 -10.23 -17.96 20.58
CA GLY A 90 -9.73 -19.17 19.96
C GLY A 90 -9.33 -18.96 18.48
N PRO A 91 -9.14 -20.05 17.72
CA PRO A 91 -8.63 -20.03 16.35
C PRO A 91 -9.45 -19.19 15.35
N GLU A 92 -10.70 -18.84 15.64
CA GLU A 92 -11.54 -17.98 14.79
C GLU A 92 -10.98 -16.57 14.62
N ALA A 93 -10.29 -16.03 15.64
CA ALA A 93 -9.68 -14.70 15.58
C ALA A 93 -8.53 -14.60 14.55
N VAL A 94 -7.99 -15.74 14.10
CA VAL A 94 -6.97 -15.79 13.04
C VAL A 94 -7.60 -15.45 11.68
N ASN A 95 -8.80 -15.98 11.40
CA ASN A 95 -9.52 -15.70 10.15
C ASN A 95 -9.93 -14.23 10.03
N ASP A 96 -10.31 -13.62 11.16
CA ASP A 96 -10.64 -12.19 11.23
C ASP A 96 -9.41 -11.32 10.95
N LEU A 97 -8.24 -11.70 11.51
CA LEU A 97 -6.99 -10.99 11.28
C LEU A 97 -6.51 -11.10 9.84
N ASP A 98 -6.59 -12.28 9.23
CA ASP A 98 -6.23 -12.48 7.82
C ASP A 98 -7.12 -11.63 6.91
N THR A 99 -8.42 -11.53 7.22
CA THR A 99 -9.35 -10.66 6.49
C THR A 99 -8.95 -9.19 6.63
N ILE A 100 -8.63 -8.72 7.84
CA ILE A 100 -8.16 -7.34 8.08
C ILE A 100 -6.86 -7.07 7.32
N ASN A 101 -5.89 -7.99 7.35
CA ASN A 101 -4.64 -7.86 6.62
C ASN A 101 -4.86 -7.75 5.10
N GLN A 102 -5.76 -8.57 4.55
CA GLN A 102 -6.10 -8.52 3.13
C GLN A 102 -6.76 -7.20 2.74
N MET A 103 -7.71 -6.71 3.54
CA MET A 103 -8.38 -5.42 3.28
C MET A 103 -7.39 -4.25 3.36
N LEU A 104 -6.55 -4.20 4.41
CA LEU A 104 -5.53 -3.16 4.56
C LEU A 104 -4.52 -3.16 3.41
N PHE A 105 -4.14 -4.34 2.92
CA PHE A 105 -3.28 -4.47 1.75
C PHE A 105 -3.98 -3.96 0.49
N LEU A 106 -5.21 -4.41 0.21
CA LEU A 106 -5.95 -4.06 -1.00
C LEU A 106 -6.25 -2.57 -1.08
N ASP A 107 -6.69 -1.93 0.00
CA ASP A 107 -7.00 -0.50 0.02
C ASP A 107 -5.76 0.35 -0.32
N GLN A 108 -4.61 0.01 0.28
CA GLN A 108 -3.35 0.70 0.00
C GLN A 108 -2.85 0.41 -1.41
N ALA A 109 -2.94 -0.83 -1.86
CA ALA A 109 -2.48 -1.24 -3.18
C ALA A 109 -3.29 -0.56 -4.29
N ASP A 110 -4.62 -0.49 -4.15
CA ASP A 110 -5.54 0.17 -5.07
C ASP A 110 -5.30 1.69 -5.15
N ALA A 111 -5.08 2.35 -4.00
CA ALA A 111 -4.71 3.76 -3.99
C ALA A 111 -3.40 4.03 -4.75
N LEU A 112 -2.38 3.20 -4.53
CA LEU A 112 -1.08 3.32 -5.21
C LEU A 112 -1.18 3.05 -6.71
N THR A 113 -1.86 1.97 -7.13
CA THR A 113 -1.98 1.64 -8.55
C THR A 113 -2.81 2.67 -9.30
N ARG A 114 -3.90 3.19 -8.73
CA ARG A 114 -4.67 4.28 -9.35
C ARG A 114 -3.84 5.55 -9.50
N GLY A 115 -3.12 5.96 -8.44
CA GLY A 115 -2.27 7.15 -8.49
C GLY A 115 -1.16 7.02 -9.55
N LEU A 116 -0.54 5.84 -9.66
CA LEU A 116 0.45 5.53 -10.70
C LEU A 116 -0.16 5.56 -12.11
N ALA A 117 -1.31 4.91 -12.31
CA ALA A 117 -1.97 4.84 -13.61
C ALA A 117 -2.37 6.24 -14.09
N GLN A 118 -2.93 7.05 -13.20
CA GLN A 118 -3.29 8.44 -13.49
C GLN A 118 -2.05 9.24 -13.87
N SER A 119 -1.01 9.23 -13.03
CA SER A 119 0.16 10.09 -13.25
C SER A 119 0.96 9.73 -14.51
N VAL A 120 1.14 8.43 -14.78
CA VAL A 120 1.79 7.96 -16.01
C VAL A 120 0.90 8.19 -17.22
N GLY A 121 -0.42 8.01 -17.08
CA GLY A 121 -1.40 8.28 -18.12
C GLY A 121 -1.42 9.74 -18.56
N GLU A 122 -1.46 10.67 -17.60
CA GLU A 122 -1.42 12.13 -17.84
C GLU A 122 -0.14 12.54 -18.61
N HIS A 123 1.01 11.94 -18.28
CA HIS A 123 2.24 12.15 -19.06
C HIS A 123 2.07 11.73 -20.53
N LEU A 124 1.48 10.56 -20.79
CA LEU A 124 1.30 10.01 -22.14
C LEU A 124 0.24 10.78 -22.96
N SER A 125 -0.87 11.18 -22.34
CA SER A 125 -1.99 11.83 -23.04
C SER A 125 -1.85 13.34 -23.15
N GLU A 126 -1.31 13.99 -22.12
CA GLU A 126 -1.29 15.46 -22.00
C GLU A 126 0.13 16.04 -22.06
N GLY A 127 1.16 15.20 -22.09
CA GLY A 127 2.56 15.66 -22.07
C GLY A 127 2.96 16.28 -20.73
N ALA A 128 2.29 15.89 -19.64
CA ALA A 128 2.64 16.31 -18.28
C ALA A 128 4.09 15.93 -17.93
N ALA A 129 4.65 16.53 -16.88
CA ALA A 129 5.96 16.11 -16.39
C ALA A 129 5.90 14.65 -15.90
N TRP A 130 7.00 13.91 -16.03
CA TRP A 130 7.08 12.55 -15.49
C TRP A 130 6.92 12.58 -13.96
N PRO A 131 6.08 11.71 -13.36
CA PRO A 131 5.76 11.80 -11.95
C PRO A 131 6.95 11.53 -11.02
N GLU A 132 7.31 12.55 -10.25
CA GLU A 132 8.25 12.42 -9.14
C GLU A 132 7.64 11.49 -8.07
N GLY A 133 8.42 10.51 -7.59
CA GLY A 133 7.95 9.56 -6.57
C GLY A 133 7.14 8.36 -7.11
N ALA A 134 6.93 8.23 -8.43
CA ALA A 134 6.28 7.04 -8.99
C ALA A 134 7.06 5.75 -8.66
N ALA A 135 8.39 5.78 -8.76
CA ALA A 135 9.22 4.65 -8.38
C ALA A 135 9.07 4.28 -6.88
N ASP A 136 8.95 5.28 -6.00
CA ASP A 136 8.72 5.06 -4.57
C ASP A 136 7.35 4.44 -4.28
N SER A 137 6.34 4.81 -5.05
CA SER A 137 5.00 4.23 -4.96
C SER A 137 5.01 2.76 -5.40
N ALA A 138 5.70 2.44 -6.50
CA ALA A 138 5.89 1.06 -6.94
C ALA A 138 6.70 0.23 -5.94
N ARG A 139 7.75 0.80 -5.33
CA ARG A 139 8.50 0.15 -4.22
C ARG A 139 7.63 -0.11 -3.01
N LEU A 140 6.79 0.85 -2.62
CA LEU A 140 5.86 0.66 -1.50
C LEU A 140 4.89 -0.48 -1.79
N LEU A 141 4.36 -0.57 -3.01
CA LEU A 141 3.50 -1.67 -3.44
C LEU A 141 4.21 -3.03 -3.37
N ALA A 142 5.48 -3.10 -3.81
CA ALA A 142 6.27 -4.32 -3.71
C ALA A 142 6.45 -4.77 -2.25
N GLN A 143 6.71 -3.82 -1.34
CA GLN A 143 6.84 -4.09 0.09
C GLN A 143 5.52 -4.52 0.74
N LEU A 144 4.40 -3.90 0.35
CA LEU A 144 3.06 -4.32 0.77
C LEU A 144 2.77 -5.75 0.33
N ALA A 145 3.08 -6.09 -0.93
CA ALA A 145 2.91 -7.43 -1.47
C ALA A 145 3.82 -8.45 -0.76
N GLN A 146 5.04 -8.06 -0.39
CA GLN A 146 5.94 -8.89 0.40
C GLN A 146 5.36 -9.21 1.79
N ASP A 147 4.79 -8.22 2.49
CA ASP A 147 4.22 -8.40 3.84
C ASP A 147 3.06 -9.42 3.86
N VAL A 148 2.32 -9.55 2.76
CA VAL A 148 1.23 -10.54 2.57
C VAL A 148 1.64 -11.74 1.70
N SER A 149 2.93 -11.90 1.41
CA SER A 149 3.47 -13.02 0.62
C SER A 149 2.91 -13.17 -0.81
N LEU A 150 2.54 -12.07 -1.46
CA LEU A 150 2.08 -12.05 -2.85
C LEU A 150 3.22 -11.93 -3.86
N ALA A 151 3.94 -13.03 -4.11
CA ALA A 151 5.15 -13.05 -4.92
C ALA A 151 4.97 -12.50 -6.36
N ALA A 152 3.83 -12.78 -7.00
CA ALA A 152 3.54 -12.30 -8.35
C ALA A 152 3.43 -10.77 -8.44
N VAL A 153 2.68 -10.16 -7.52
CA VAL A 153 2.53 -8.69 -7.44
C VAL A 153 3.84 -8.06 -7.01
N GLN A 154 4.56 -8.66 -6.05
CA GLN A 154 5.88 -8.18 -5.63
C GLN A 154 6.84 -8.13 -6.82
N GLN A 155 6.99 -9.23 -7.58
CA GLN A 155 7.90 -9.31 -8.72
C GLN A 155 7.60 -8.22 -9.77
N LEU A 156 6.33 -8.01 -10.07
CA LEU A 156 5.92 -7.03 -11.05
C LEU A 156 6.13 -5.58 -10.55
N ALA A 157 5.82 -5.32 -9.28
CA ALA A 157 6.01 -4.01 -8.65
C ALA A 157 7.50 -3.65 -8.53
N ASP A 158 8.38 -4.61 -8.23
CA ASP A 158 9.84 -4.41 -8.22
C ASP A 158 10.38 -4.11 -9.63
N ALA A 159 9.89 -4.83 -10.65
CA ALA A 159 10.25 -4.58 -12.05
C ALA A 159 9.80 -3.19 -12.52
N LEU A 160 8.57 -2.80 -12.15
CA LEU A 160 8.03 -1.48 -12.44
C LEU A 160 8.85 -0.39 -11.72
N ALA A 161 9.14 -0.54 -10.44
CA ALA A 161 9.96 0.41 -9.69
C ALA A 161 11.34 0.61 -10.35
N THR A 162 11.98 -0.48 -10.74
CA THR A 162 13.28 -0.44 -11.45
C THR A 162 13.18 0.30 -12.78
N GLN A 163 12.09 0.08 -13.54
CA GLN A 163 11.87 0.81 -14.77
C GLN A 163 11.63 2.31 -14.50
N LEU A 164 10.75 2.66 -13.58
CA LEU A 164 10.44 4.05 -13.24
C LEU A 164 11.70 4.83 -12.81
N ASP A 165 12.59 4.20 -12.04
CA ASP A 165 13.90 4.77 -11.66
C ASP A 165 14.84 4.89 -12.86
N ARG A 166 14.92 3.85 -13.71
CA ARG A 166 15.83 3.81 -14.88
C ARG A 166 15.50 4.89 -15.89
N VAL A 167 14.22 5.09 -16.17
CA VAL A 167 13.74 5.93 -17.24
C VAL A 167 13.87 7.43 -16.88
N GLY A 168 13.80 7.76 -15.59
CA GLY A 168 14.04 9.11 -15.09
C GLY A 168 13.02 10.13 -15.60
N ALA A 169 13.36 11.41 -15.55
CA ALA A 169 12.41 12.51 -15.77
C ALA A 169 11.90 12.68 -17.21
N ASN A 170 12.56 12.07 -18.21
CA ASN A 170 12.24 12.22 -19.63
C ASN A 170 12.18 10.85 -20.32
N PRO A 171 11.13 10.06 -20.06
CA PRO A 171 10.92 8.77 -20.72
C PRO A 171 10.74 8.90 -22.23
N ALA A 172 11.21 7.90 -22.98
CA ALA A 172 10.68 7.68 -24.32
C ALA A 172 9.22 7.21 -24.24
N ALA A 173 8.40 7.51 -25.25
CA ALA A 173 6.98 7.12 -25.28
C ALA A 173 6.77 5.61 -25.08
N SER A 174 7.67 4.77 -25.62
CA SER A 174 7.65 3.32 -25.44
C SER A 174 7.92 2.88 -24.00
N GLU A 175 8.78 3.60 -23.28
CA GLU A 175 9.13 3.30 -21.89
C GLU A 175 8.00 3.72 -20.95
N ALA A 176 7.41 4.90 -21.19
CA ALA A 176 6.21 5.35 -20.49
C ALA A 176 5.03 4.40 -20.72
N GLN A 177 4.82 3.94 -21.95
CA GLN A 177 3.79 2.94 -22.27
C GLN A 177 4.04 1.61 -21.56
N ALA A 178 5.28 1.12 -21.53
CA ALA A 178 5.62 -0.11 -20.80
C ALA A 178 5.39 0.04 -19.28
N SER A 179 5.67 1.21 -18.70
CA SER A 179 5.33 1.50 -17.30
C SER A 179 3.82 1.48 -17.06
N LEU A 180 3.02 2.09 -17.95
CA LEU A 180 1.56 2.08 -17.84
C LEU A 180 1.00 0.65 -17.91
N GLN A 181 1.47 -0.16 -18.87
CA GLN A 181 1.10 -1.57 -18.97
C GLN A 181 1.46 -2.36 -17.70
N GLY A 182 2.60 -2.06 -17.08
CA GLY A 182 2.98 -2.63 -15.79
C GLY A 182 1.98 -2.30 -14.68
N VAL A 183 1.46 -1.07 -14.62
CA VAL A 183 0.46 -0.64 -13.62
C VAL A 183 -0.90 -1.30 -13.88
N GLU A 184 -1.33 -1.39 -15.14
CA GLU A 184 -2.57 -2.07 -15.52
C GLU A 184 -2.53 -3.55 -15.16
N GLU A 185 -1.38 -4.20 -15.41
CA GLU A 185 -1.15 -5.60 -15.06
C GLU A 185 -1.12 -5.82 -13.53
N LEU A 186 -0.53 -4.89 -12.75
CA LEU A 186 -0.63 -4.91 -11.29
C LEU A 186 -2.10 -4.84 -10.83
N SER A 187 -2.89 -3.96 -11.43
CA SER A 187 -4.31 -3.83 -11.13
C SER A 187 -5.06 -5.12 -11.45
N ARG A 188 -4.75 -5.79 -12.58
CA ARG A 188 -5.32 -7.10 -12.92
C ARG A 188 -5.00 -8.17 -11.87
N LEU A 189 -3.75 -8.25 -11.42
CA LEU A 189 -3.33 -9.22 -10.41
C LEU A 189 -3.99 -8.95 -9.04
N LEU A 190 -4.14 -7.68 -8.66
CA LEU A 190 -4.82 -7.30 -7.42
C LEU A 190 -6.31 -7.67 -7.45
N HIS A 191 -7.00 -7.45 -8.58
CA HIS A 191 -8.39 -7.88 -8.75
C HIS A 191 -8.53 -9.41 -8.66
N GLN A 192 -7.59 -10.15 -9.25
CA GLN A 192 -7.56 -11.61 -9.13
C GLN A 192 -7.39 -12.05 -7.69
N PHE A 193 -6.47 -11.42 -6.96
CA PHE A 193 -6.25 -11.70 -5.54
C PHE A 193 -7.49 -11.39 -4.69
N ALA A 194 -8.14 -10.24 -4.89
CA ALA A 194 -9.39 -9.88 -4.21
C ALA A 194 -10.51 -10.90 -4.49
N GLY A 195 -10.53 -11.50 -5.69
CA GLY A 195 -11.43 -12.60 -6.05
C GLY A 195 -11.02 -13.98 -5.53
N GLY A 196 -9.94 -14.09 -4.75
CA GLY A 196 -9.43 -15.35 -4.20
C GLY A 196 -8.62 -16.19 -5.19
N THR A 197 -8.17 -15.60 -6.31
CA THR A 197 -7.37 -16.29 -7.34
C THR A 197 -5.91 -15.81 -7.33
N ILE A 198 -4.98 -16.75 -7.47
CA ILE A 198 -3.54 -16.44 -7.56
C ILE A 198 -3.20 -16.23 -9.03
N GLY A 199 -2.98 -14.98 -9.41
CA GLY A 199 -2.53 -14.61 -10.74
C GLY A 199 -1.03 -14.77 -10.95
N THR A 200 -0.62 -14.96 -12.21
CA THR A 200 0.79 -14.84 -12.63
C THR A 200 0.96 -13.61 -13.52
N PRO A 201 2.08 -12.87 -13.42
CA PRO A 201 2.32 -11.73 -14.29
C PRO A 201 2.51 -12.18 -15.73
N GLU A 202 2.02 -11.38 -16.67
CA GLU A 202 2.21 -11.62 -18.09
C GLU A 202 3.70 -11.52 -18.46
N PRO A 203 4.29 -12.55 -19.12
CA PRO A 203 5.71 -12.54 -19.45
C PRO A 203 6.13 -11.39 -20.36
N ALA A 204 5.25 -10.98 -21.28
CA ALA A 204 5.50 -9.87 -22.20
C ALA A 204 5.65 -8.54 -21.45
N VAL A 205 4.77 -8.27 -20.48
CA VAL A 205 4.83 -7.06 -19.64
C VAL A 205 6.11 -7.04 -18.81
N LEU A 206 6.46 -8.17 -18.17
CA LEU A 206 7.72 -8.27 -17.43
C LEU A 206 8.96 -8.06 -18.31
N SER A 207 8.95 -8.57 -19.55
CA SER A 207 10.05 -8.35 -20.50
C SER A 207 10.19 -6.88 -20.87
N ALA A 208 9.05 -6.23 -21.18
CA ALA A 208 9.00 -4.81 -21.51
C ALA A 208 9.54 -3.93 -20.36
N LEU A 209 9.11 -4.20 -19.11
CA LEU A 209 9.59 -3.48 -17.92
C LEU A 209 11.10 -3.70 -17.67
N ARG A 210 11.64 -4.86 -18.03
CA ARG A 210 13.07 -5.13 -17.89
C ARG A 210 13.91 -4.46 -18.99
N GLY A 211 13.29 -3.87 -20.01
CA GLY A 211 13.98 -3.35 -21.19
C GLY A 211 14.55 -4.43 -22.08
N ALA A 212 14.02 -5.66 -21.98
CA ALA A 212 14.30 -6.74 -22.92
C ALA A 212 13.27 -6.64 -24.05
N ALA A 213 13.63 -5.87 -25.08
CA ALA A 213 13.00 -5.90 -26.39
C ALA A 213 13.84 -6.77 -27.33
#